data_AF-W4MG08-F1
#
_entry.id   AF-W4MG08-F1
#
_cell.length_a   1.000
_cell.length_b   1.000
_cell.length_c   1.000
_cell.angle_alpha   90.00
_cell.angle_beta   90.00
_cell.angle_gamma   90.00
#
_symmetry.space_group_name_H-M   'P 1'
#
loop_
_entity.id
_entity.type
_entity.pdbx_description
1 polymer ?
#
loop_
_entity_poly.entity_id
_entity_poly.type
_entity_poly.pdbx_seq_one_letter_code
_entity_poly.pdbx_strand_id
1 'polypeptide(L)'
;MQYSEATPKQLRSFGLLVGAIFAVISLWPVVWHGESLRLWAIIAAGVLAVPAVVMPKSLKPVYRGWMAIGDVLGWINTRIILGIVFYGVVTPIGAYRRWRGYDPMRRGWDPRAETYRVLRESRDATHMQRQF
;
A
#
# COMPACT_ATOMS: atom_id res chain seq x y z
N MET A 1 -0.63 -13.12 13.19
CA MET A 1 -0.08 -13.06 14.56
C MET A 1 1.45 -12.79 14.54
N GLN A 2 1.93 -11.83 13.74
CA GLN A 2 3.38 -11.57 13.54
C GLN A 2 4.00 -10.67 14.63
N TYR A 3 3.19 -9.97 15.42
CA TYR A 3 3.65 -8.96 16.39
C TYR A 3 4.08 -9.52 17.76
N SER A 4 4.14 -10.85 17.90
CA SER A 4 4.55 -11.43 19.17
C SER A 4 6.04 -11.23 19.45
N GLU A 5 6.85 -11.13 18.40
CA GLU A 5 8.31 -11.05 18.45
C GLU A 5 8.84 -9.70 17.94
N ALA A 6 8.25 -8.59 18.40
CA ALA A 6 8.83 -7.28 18.12
C ALA A 6 10.21 -7.17 18.79
N THR A 7 11.25 -6.96 17.98
CA THR A 7 12.64 -6.86 18.47
C THR A 7 12.84 -5.55 19.24
N PRO A 8 13.70 -5.51 20.28
CA PRO A 8 13.95 -4.28 21.04
C PRO A 8 14.35 -3.08 20.16
N LYS A 9 15.03 -3.34 19.04
CA LYS A 9 15.40 -2.32 18.04
C LYS A 9 14.16 -1.71 17.35
N GLN A 10 13.18 -2.53 16.96
CA GLN A 10 11.93 -2.03 16.36
C GLN A 10 11.12 -1.16 17.32
N LEU A 11 11.01 -1.56 18.60
CA LEU A 11 10.29 -0.75 19.59
C LEU A 11 11.00 0.59 19.86
N ARG A 12 12.34 0.58 19.89
CA ARG A 12 13.16 1.80 19.96
C ARG A 12 12.91 2.73 18.79
N SER A 13 13.03 2.21 17.56
CA SER A 13 12.81 3.00 16.35
C SER A 13 11.40 3.57 16.30
N PHE A 14 10.37 2.79 16.67
CA PHE A 14 9.00 3.27 16.75
C PHE A 14 8.84 4.43 17.74
N GLY A 15 9.26 4.24 18.99
CA GLY A 15 9.08 5.28 20.02
C GLY A 15 9.88 6.55 19.73
N LEU A 16 11.06 6.43 19.13
CA LEU A 16 11.85 7.58 18.69
C LEU A 16 11.26 8.29 17.47
N LEU A 17 10.81 7.55 16.44
CA LEU A 17 10.18 8.16 15.26
C LEU A 17 8.89 8.89 15.63
N VAL A 18 7.98 8.21 16.32
CA VAL A 18 6.69 8.78 16.68
C VAL A 18 6.87 9.89 17.72
N GLY A 19 7.77 9.71 18.68
CA GLY A 19 8.14 10.75 19.64
C GLY A 19 8.73 12.00 18.97
N ALA A 20 9.61 11.83 17.97
CA ALA A 20 10.17 12.94 17.20
C ALA A 20 9.10 13.68 16.40
N ILE A 21 8.15 12.96 15.78
CA ILE A 21 7.01 13.57 15.08
C ILE A 21 6.19 14.43 16.05
N PHE A 22 5.85 13.92 17.23
CA PHE A 22 5.12 14.70 18.23
C PHE A 22 5.92 15.89 18.77
N ALA A 23 7.23 15.75 18.92
CA ALA A 23 8.10 16.86 19.32
C ALA A 23 8.09 17.98 18.26
N VAL A 24 8.20 17.63 16.97
CA VAL A 24 8.08 18.60 15.87
C VAL A 24 6.71 19.27 15.87
N ILE A 25 5.62 18.51 16.04
CA ILE A 25 4.26 19.08 16.12
C ILE A 25 4.10 20.02 17.33
N SER A 26 4.77 19.73 18.45
CA SER A 26 4.73 20.59 19.64
C SER A 26 5.53 21.89 19.44
N LEU A 27 6.68 21.81 18.77
CA LEU A 27 7.60 22.93 18.55
C LEU A 27 7.21 23.82 17.35
N TRP A 28 6.53 23.27 16.35
CA TRP A 28 6.16 23.99 15.12
C TRP A 28 5.38 25.30 15.37
N PRO A 29 4.33 25.33 16.22
CA PRO A 29 3.58 26.56 16.52
C PRO A 29 4.43 27.59 17.26
N VAL A 30 5.35 27.14 18.12
CA VAL A 30 6.22 28.01 18.90
C VAL A 30 7.20 28.75 17.99
N VAL A 31 7.80 28.04 17.02
CA VAL A 31 8.81 28.61 16.12
C VAL A 31 8.18 29.53 15.07
N TRP A 32 7.00 29.17 14.53
CA TRP A 32 6.40 29.92 13.42
C TRP A 32 5.40 30.99 13.85
N HIS A 33 4.69 30.80 14.96
CA HIS A 33 3.59 31.67 15.38
C HIS A 33 3.82 32.33 16.74
N GLY A 34 4.90 31.99 17.46
CA GLY A 34 5.16 32.48 18.82
C GLY A 34 4.12 32.00 19.83
N GLU A 35 3.35 30.95 19.50
CA GLU A 35 2.33 30.37 20.38
C GLU A 35 2.95 29.52 21.49
N SER A 36 2.14 29.17 22.49
CA SER A 36 2.55 28.28 23.56
C SER A 36 2.80 26.85 23.07
N LEU A 37 3.70 26.15 23.75
CA LEU A 37 3.95 24.73 23.52
C LEU A 37 2.64 23.95 23.65
N ARG A 38 2.34 23.11 22.65
CA ARG A 38 1.23 22.18 22.76
C ARG A 38 1.58 21.11 23.80
N LEU A 39 1.15 21.35 25.04
CA LEU A 39 1.45 20.53 26.21
C LEU A 39 1.08 19.05 25.98
N TRP A 40 -0.06 18.80 25.33
CA TRP A 40 -0.47 17.43 25.01
C TRP A 40 0.52 16.72 24.06
N ALA A 41 1.11 17.44 23.11
CA ALA A 41 2.04 16.89 22.12
C ALA A 41 3.44 16.64 22.74
N ILE A 42 3.91 17.53 23.61
CA ILE A 42 5.20 17.32 24.31
C ILE A 42 5.09 16.17 25.31
N ILE A 43 3.95 16.03 26.01
CA ILE A 43 3.69 14.89 26.89
C ILE A 43 3.67 13.59 26.08
N ALA A 44 2.97 13.56 24.94
CA ALA A 44 2.96 12.40 24.06
C ALA A 44 4.38 12.04 23.54
N ALA A 45 5.18 13.04 23.17
CA ALA A 45 6.57 12.84 22.76
C ALA A 45 7.41 12.22 23.88
N GLY A 46 7.31 12.73 25.11
CA GLY A 46 8.03 12.21 26.28
C GLY A 46 7.61 10.78 26.63
N VAL A 47 6.30 10.52 26.66
CA VAL A 47 5.72 9.19 26.97
C VAL A 47 6.14 8.13 25.94
N LEU A 48 6.41 8.50 24.69
CA LEU A 48 6.85 7.55 23.67
C LEU A 48 8.38 7.45 23.55
N ALA A 49 9.09 8.58 23.63
CA ALA A 49 10.54 8.61 23.44
C ALA A 49 11.33 8.16 24.67
N VAL A 50 10.89 8.52 25.89
CA VAL A 50 11.62 8.16 27.12
C VAL A 50 11.62 6.65 27.35
N PRO A 51 10.49 5.93 27.26
CA PRO A 51 10.50 4.47 27.40
C PRO A 51 11.21 3.78 26.24
N ALA A 52 11.29 4.38 25.05
CA ALA A 52 12.05 3.83 23.93
C ALA A 52 13.53 3.64 24.31
N VAL A 53 14.12 4.63 24.98
CA VAL A 53 15.53 4.58 25.40
C VAL A 53 15.72 3.69 26.64
N VAL A 54 14.91 3.92 27.68
CA VAL A 54 15.10 3.30 29.01
C VAL A 54 14.62 1.85 29.03
N MET A 55 13.39 1.58 28.59
CA MET A 55 12.79 0.25 28.66
C MET A 55 11.86 0.00 27.47
N PRO A 56 12.42 -0.28 26.27
CA PRO A 56 11.63 -0.35 25.05
C PRO A 56 10.54 -1.43 25.10
N LYS A 57 10.71 -2.48 25.91
CA LYS A 57 9.73 -3.56 26.06
C LYS A 57 8.37 -3.07 26.56
N SER A 58 8.28 -1.97 27.30
CA SER A 58 6.99 -1.42 27.76
C SER A 58 6.13 -0.85 26.63
N LEU A 59 6.73 -0.48 25.49
CA LEU A 59 6.04 0.04 24.31
C LEU A 59 5.36 -1.05 23.48
N LYS A 60 5.56 -2.33 23.81
CA LYS A 60 5.04 -3.47 23.04
C LYS A 60 3.52 -3.46 22.82
N PRO A 61 2.66 -3.23 23.82
CA PRO A 61 1.20 -3.17 23.60
C PRO A 61 0.81 -2.00 22.70
N VAL A 62 1.43 -0.83 22.88
CA VAL A 62 1.18 0.37 22.06
C VAL A 62 1.60 0.12 20.61
N TYR A 63 2.81 -0.40 20.41
CA TYR A 63 3.33 -0.78 19.10
C TYR A 63 2.41 -1.77 18.38
N ARG A 64 1.91 -2.79 19.09
CA ARG A 64 0.98 -3.78 18.53
C ARG A 64 -0.32 -3.14 18.05
N GLY A 65 -0.94 -2.29 18.88
CA GLY A 65 -2.16 -1.58 18.50
C GLY A 65 -1.95 -0.67 17.30
N TRP A 66 -0.84 0.08 17.29
CA TRP A 66 -0.48 0.96 16.18
C TRP A 66 -0.25 0.20 14.88
N MET A 67 0.48 -0.92 14.93
CA MET A 67 0.73 -1.74 13.74
C MET A 67 -0.54 -2.39 13.21
N ALA A 68 -1.46 -2.82 14.08
CA ALA A 68 -2.76 -3.34 13.63
C ALA A 68 -3.57 -2.27 12.87
N ILE A 69 -3.55 -1.02 13.33
CA ILE A 69 -4.15 0.11 12.60
C ILE A 69 -3.44 0.30 11.26
N GLY A 70 -2.10 0.27 11.25
CA GLY A 70 -1.30 0.35 10.03
C GLY A 70 -1.64 -0.73 9.00
N ASP A 71 -1.84 -1.98 9.44
CA ASP A 71 -2.25 -3.09 8.57
C ASP A 71 -3.61 -2.86 7.95
N VAL A 72 -4.59 -2.43 8.75
CA VAL A 72 -5.95 -2.13 8.24
C VAL A 72 -5.87 -0.96 7.27
N LEU A 73 -5.12 0.09 7.58
CA LEU A 73 -4.95 1.23 6.68
C LEU A 73 -4.24 0.84 5.39
N GLY A 74 -3.20 0.01 5.47
CA GLY A 74 -2.50 -0.54 4.30
C GLY A 74 -3.41 -1.43 3.45
N TRP A 75 -4.26 -2.22 4.11
CA TRP A 75 -5.30 -3.00 3.46
C TRP A 75 -6.24 -2.07 2.68
N ILE A 76 -6.81 -1.05 3.32
CA ILE A 76 -7.71 -0.08 2.66
C ILE A 76 -7.00 0.63 1.50
N ASN A 77 -5.81 1.18 1.75
CA ASN A 77 -5.02 1.94 0.78
C ASN A 77 -4.75 1.14 -0.50
N THR A 78 -4.40 -0.14 -0.37
CA THR A 78 -4.17 -1.01 -1.53
C THR A 78 -5.42 -1.14 -2.41
N ARG A 79 -6.62 -1.25 -1.81
CA ARG A 79 -7.88 -1.34 -2.57
C ARG A 79 -8.23 -0.01 -3.21
N ILE A 80 -8.00 1.10 -2.51
CA ILE A 80 -8.22 2.44 -3.04
C ILE A 80 -7.32 2.68 -4.25
N ILE A 81 -6.00 2.47 -4.10
CA ILE A 81 -5.04 2.66 -5.20
C ILE A 81 -5.42 1.78 -6.38
N LEU A 82 -5.67 0.49 -6.15
CA LEU A 82 -6.05 -0.42 -7.23
C LEU A 82 -7.38 -0.03 -7.88
N GLY A 83 -8.36 0.40 -7.09
CA GLY A 83 -9.64 0.90 -7.58
C GLY A 83 -9.48 2.14 -8.45
N ILE A 84 -8.68 3.12 -8.01
CA ILE A 84 -8.36 4.33 -8.78
C ILE A 84 -7.66 3.97 -10.08
N VAL A 85 -6.65 3.09 -10.04
CA VAL A 85 -5.94 2.67 -11.26
C VAL A 85 -6.87 1.92 -12.21
N PHE A 86 -7.69 1.01 -11.70
CA PHE A 86 -8.61 0.24 -12.52
C PHE A 86 -9.65 1.15 -13.17
N TYR A 87 -10.39 1.93 -12.39
CA TYR A 87 -11.48 2.76 -12.91
C TYR A 87 -11.01 4.07 -13.56
N GLY A 88 -9.87 4.60 -13.16
CA GLY A 88 -9.31 5.84 -13.69
C GLY A 88 -8.43 5.65 -14.92
N VAL A 89 -7.83 4.47 -15.11
CA VAL A 89 -6.92 4.20 -16.24
C VAL A 89 -7.38 3.00 -17.06
N VAL A 90 -7.52 1.82 -16.45
CA VAL A 90 -7.79 0.57 -17.20
C VAL A 90 -9.17 0.59 -17.87
N THR A 91 -10.21 0.94 -17.11
CA THR A 91 -11.59 1.02 -17.59
C THR A 91 -11.76 2.04 -18.71
N PRO A 92 -11.28 3.30 -18.62
CA PRO A 92 -11.44 4.26 -19.72
C PRO A 92 -10.66 3.85 -20.96
N ILE A 93 -9.47 3.25 -20.83
CA ILE A 93 -8.76 2.68 -21.99
C ILE A 93 -9.60 1.59 -22.66
N GLY A 94 -10.19 0.69 -21.88
CA GLY A 94 -11.08 -0.36 -22.38
C GLY A 94 -12.33 0.20 -23.06
N ALA A 95 -12.99 1.18 -22.42
CA ALA A 95 -14.17 1.85 -22.94
C ALA A 95 -13.86 2.60 -24.24
N TYR A 96 -12.74 3.31 -24.29
CA TYR A 96 -12.27 3.99 -25.49
C TYR A 96 -12.00 3.03 -26.65
N ARG A 97 -11.33 1.90 -26.39
CA ARG A 97 -11.10 0.84 -27.40
C ARG A 97 -12.41 0.24 -27.90
N ARG A 98 -13.37 0.02 -26.99
CA ARG A 98 -14.71 -0.48 -27.34
C ARG A 98 -15.48 0.54 -28.19
N TRP A 99 -15.40 1.83 -27.86
CA TRP A 99 -16.04 2.89 -28.64
C TRP A 99 -15.44 3.00 -30.05
N ARG A 100 -14.12 2.80 -30.21
CA ARG A 100 -13.47 2.69 -31.52
C ARG A 100 -13.78 1.41 -32.29
N GLY A 101 -14.63 0.52 -31.77
CA GLY A 101 -14.97 -0.76 -32.42
C GLY A 101 -13.83 -1.77 -32.43
N TYR A 102 -12.77 -1.54 -31.65
CA TYR A 102 -11.63 -2.45 -31.59
C TYR A 102 -11.98 -3.67 -30.74
N ASP A 103 -12.35 -4.78 -31.39
CA ASP A 103 -12.60 -6.06 -30.74
C ASP A 103 -11.49 -7.08 -31.03
N PRO A 104 -10.43 -7.12 -30.20
CA PRO A 104 -9.31 -8.04 -30.42
C PRO A 104 -9.70 -9.50 -30.26
N MET A 105 -10.80 -9.79 -29.57
CA MET A 105 -11.25 -11.15 -29.29
C MET A 105 -12.32 -11.63 -30.28
N ARG A 106 -12.71 -10.80 -31.28
CA ARG A 106 -13.73 -11.14 -32.29
C ARG A 106 -14.98 -11.78 -31.67
N ARG A 107 -15.52 -11.14 -30.64
CA ARG A 107 -16.66 -11.60 -29.84
C ARG A 107 -18.01 -11.35 -30.51
N GLY A 108 -18.04 -10.57 -31.58
CA GLY A 108 -19.23 -10.38 -32.40
C GLY A 108 -19.72 -11.69 -32.98
N TRP A 109 -21.03 -11.94 -32.88
CA TRP A 109 -21.67 -13.09 -33.51
C TRP A 109 -21.84 -12.82 -35.01
N ASP A 110 -21.22 -13.66 -35.82
CA ASP A 110 -21.36 -13.78 -37.26
C ASP A 110 -22.23 -15.00 -37.63
N PRO A 111 -23.48 -14.81 -38.10
CA PRO A 111 -24.36 -15.89 -38.55
C PRO A 111 -23.86 -16.63 -39.78
N ARG A 112 -22.92 -16.06 -40.55
CA ARG A 112 -22.41 -16.63 -41.79
C ARG A 112 -21.08 -17.36 -41.61
N ALA A 113 -20.51 -17.32 -40.40
CA ALA A 113 -19.26 -18.01 -40.10
C ALA A 113 -19.49 -19.52 -39.96
N GLU A 114 -18.78 -20.32 -40.78
CA GLU A 114 -18.79 -21.79 -40.67
C GLU A 114 -18.17 -22.28 -39.35
N THR A 115 -17.17 -21.56 -38.83
CA THR A 115 -16.58 -21.83 -37.51
C THR A 115 -15.87 -20.60 -36.93
N TYR A 116 -15.90 -20.46 -35.60
CA TYR A 116 -15.13 -19.44 -34.86
C TYR A 116 -13.72 -19.91 -34.48
N ARG A 117 -13.35 -21.14 -34.85
CA ARG A 117 -12.02 -21.67 -34.56
C ARG A 117 -10.97 -20.88 -35.34
N VAL A 118 -10.07 -20.22 -34.63
CA VAL A 118 -8.87 -19.64 -35.22
C VAL A 118 -7.93 -20.78 -35.60
N LEU A 119 -7.85 -21.06 -36.89
CA LEU A 119 -6.87 -22.01 -37.43
C LEU A 119 -5.47 -21.52 -37.07
N ARG A 120 -4.70 -22.39 -36.42
CA ARG A 120 -3.30 -22.14 -36.10
C ARG A 120 -2.47 -22.92 -37.09
N GLU A 121 -1.47 -22.28 -37.69
CA GLU A 121 -0.47 -22.98 -38.48
C GLU A 121 0.29 -23.98 -37.58
N SER A 122 0.56 -25.17 -38.12
CA SER A 122 1.38 -26.17 -37.44
C SER A 122 2.78 -25.59 -37.26
N ARG A 123 3.17 -25.40 -36.00
CA ARG A 123 4.54 -25.00 -35.67
C ARG A 123 5.49 -26.12 -36.08
N ASP A 124 6.66 -25.73 -36.57
CA ASP A 124 7.71 -26.66 -37.00
C ASP A 124 8.08 -27.62 -35.84
N ALA A 125 8.31 -28.90 -36.16
CA ALA A 125 8.62 -29.95 -35.18
C ALA A 125 9.90 -29.63 -34.39
N THR A 126 10.81 -28.88 -34.99
CA THR A 126 12.07 -28.42 -34.40
C THR A 126 11.86 -27.39 -33.28
N HIS A 127 10.70 -26.73 -33.22
CA HIS A 127 10.42 -25.62 -32.30
C HIS A 127 10.48 -26.02 -30.81
N MET A 128 10.31 -27.31 -30.48
CA MET A 128 10.38 -27.82 -29.10
C MET A 128 11.77 -28.35 -28.70
N GLN A 129 12.76 -28.35 -29.60
CA GLN A 129 14.06 -28.96 -29.34
C GLN A 129 14.99 -28.12 -28.42
N ARG A 130 14.64 -26.86 -28.12
CA ARG A 130 15.48 -25.93 -27.33
C ARG A 130 14.69 -25.17 -26.26
N GLN A 131 13.84 -25.88 -25.52
CA GLN A 131 12.95 -25.26 -24.53
C GLN A 131 13.60 -25.05 -23.15
N PHE A 132 14.79 -25.60 -22.93
CA PHE A 132 15.56 -25.50 -21.68
C PHE A 132 16.99 -25.05 -21.95
#